data_AF-A0A2D9M8U4-F1
#
_entry.id   AF-A0A2D9M8U4-F1
#
_cell.length_a   1.000
_cell.length_b   1.000
_cell.length_c   1.000
_cell.angle_alpha   90.00
_cell.angle_beta   90.00
_cell.angle_gamma   90.00
#
_symmetry.space_group_name_H-M   'P 1'
#
loop_
_entity.id
_entity.type
_entity.pdbx_description
1 polymer ?
#
loop_
_entity_poly.entity_id
_entity_poly.type
_entity_poly.pdbx_seq_one_letter_code
_entity_poly.pdbx_strand_id
1 'polypeptide(L)'
;MATFPQDLNADDLSRIAERAFRSSGRAYEKYIQSNNPNLQLEMSPVAEMASSSPISAAAKQILPYQLRDTQLGQLGISLLPKKVQQQVGNIRLGGMSAKELEEFSDRRASDPELQRATVEVGKVPTASGREVDLGPGNYRAKAAQAAGIVGADLATDGLRNIWWFLNAPQAVAQVAMFQGMRQAARKNADLSGLDEREALLRNRNLRMAAAAPAWIAASMGIGNFVRQPGYKATLPSETDPTQTSSPLGELANRYFLGRAGSLLPYDEFVKERPDVSRSEYNAYKNYLFANKSPLKATMDGIHGPEVNFMGKSIPLATGLLPMAAAVVGARRGIKRGIQNVQSARTKGGYDLELEKLEEYNDLKQRMRDGDDVSDREIKSALKEYRDVQEINENQIAKSVIANSAGYTTGAALSGYVLESLRRALKGKAPQYEEDDI
;
A
#
# COMPACT_ATOMS: atom_id res chain seq x y z
N MET A 1 18.96 -16.93 33.86
CA MET A 1 18.16 -16.80 32.62
C MET A 1 17.26 -18.01 32.52
N ALA A 2 15.96 -17.84 32.22
CA ALA A 2 15.09 -19.00 32.03
C ALA A 2 15.49 -19.70 30.73
N THR A 3 15.86 -20.98 30.80
CA THR A 3 16.20 -21.79 29.63
C THR A 3 14.96 -22.52 29.14
N PHE A 4 14.68 -22.42 27.84
CA PHE A 4 13.57 -23.15 27.24
C PHE A 4 13.85 -24.66 27.30
N PRO A 5 12.89 -25.50 27.73
CA PRO A 5 13.12 -26.94 27.86
C PRO A 5 13.47 -27.57 26.51
N GLN A 6 14.47 -28.45 26.50
CA GLN A 6 14.91 -29.16 25.28
C GLN A 6 13.85 -30.17 24.81
N ASP A 7 13.13 -30.79 25.76
CA ASP A 7 12.11 -31.80 25.49
C ASP A 7 10.71 -31.22 25.65
N LEU A 8 10.15 -30.71 24.55
CA LEU A 8 8.79 -30.18 24.51
C LEU A 8 7.77 -31.31 24.47
N ASN A 9 6.85 -31.30 25.42
CA ASN A 9 5.69 -32.19 25.39
C ASN A 9 4.56 -31.60 24.52
N ALA A 10 3.48 -32.36 24.34
CA ALA A 10 2.34 -31.92 23.53
C ALA A 10 1.65 -30.67 24.11
N ASP A 11 1.60 -30.54 25.44
CA ASP A 11 0.98 -29.40 26.12
C ASP A 11 1.77 -28.11 25.90
N ASP A 12 3.11 -28.18 25.88
CA ASP A 12 3.97 -27.05 25.56
C ASP A 12 3.71 -26.56 24.14
N LEU A 13 3.67 -27.48 23.17
CA LEU A 13 3.40 -27.16 21.76
C LEU A 13 1.99 -26.58 21.59
N SER A 14 1.01 -27.13 22.29
CA SER A 14 -0.37 -26.62 22.29
C SER A 14 -0.45 -25.20 22.82
N ARG A 15 0.18 -24.91 23.98
CA ARG A 15 0.22 -23.55 24.55
C ARG A 15 0.90 -22.54 23.64
N ILE A 16 1.98 -22.94 22.97
CA ILE A 16 2.69 -22.09 22.01
C ILE A 16 1.78 -21.77 20.81
N ALA A 17 1.13 -22.78 20.25
CA ALA A 17 0.22 -22.62 19.13
C ALA A 17 -1.01 -21.78 19.52
N GLU A 18 -1.60 -22.03 20.68
CA GLU A 18 -2.76 -21.29 21.18
C GLU A 18 -2.42 -19.82 21.45
N ARG A 19 -1.26 -19.54 22.07
CA ARG A 19 -0.78 -18.17 22.25
C ARG A 19 -0.62 -17.46 20.92
N ALA A 20 -0.01 -18.14 19.95
CA ALA A 20 0.15 -17.60 18.61
C ALA A 20 -1.20 -17.38 17.90
N PHE A 21 -2.15 -18.29 18.10
CA PHE A 21 -3.51 -18.21 17.56
C PHE A 21 -4.30 -17.00 18.08
N ARG A 22 -4.15 -16.67 19.36
CA ARG A 22 -4.84 -15.53 19.99
C ARG A 22 -4.22 -14.17 19.66
N SER A 23 -3.08 -14.15 18.97
CA SER A 23 -2.39 -12.90 18.66
C SER A 23 -3.13 -12.08 17.61
N SER A 24 -3.04 -10.76 17.73
CA SER A 24 -3.59 -9.80 16.78
C SER A 24 -2.45 -8.95 16.24
N GLY A 25 -2.36 -8.85 14.92
CA GLY A 25 -1.39 -7.95 14.30
C GLY A 25 -1.62 -6.48 14.67
N ARG A 26 -2.85 -6.09 15.05
CA ARG A 26 -3.26 -4.70 15.39
C ARG A 26 -2.95 -4.30 16.82
N ALA A 27 -2.69 -5.26 17.71
CA ALA A 27 -2.60 -4.98 19.14
C ALA A 27 -1.42 -4.04 19.45
N TYR A 28 -0.30 -4.18 18.75
CA TYR A 28 0.84 -3.29 18.92
C TYR A 28 0.58 -1.88 18.41
N GLU A 29 -0.02 -1.72 17.22
CA GLU A 29 -0.31 -0.36 16.74
C GLU A 29 -1.35 0.35 17.61
N LYS A 30 -2.36 -0.37 18.13
CA LYS A 30 -3.31 0.18 19.10
C LYS A 30 -2.62 0.60 20.41
N TYR A 31 -1.69 -0.20 20.91
CA TYR A 31 -0.91 0.14 22.09
C TYR A 31 -0.05 1.40 21.87
N ILE A 32 0.60 1.53 20.72
CA ILE A 32 1.37 2.74 20.40
C ILE A 32 0.46 3.97 20.30
N GLN A 33 -0.73 3.83 19.70
CA GLN A 33 -1.73 4.91 19.62
C GLN A 33 -2.25 5.31 21.00
N SER A 34 -2.57 4.36 21.89
CA SER A 34 -3.11 4.67 23.21
C SER A 34 -2.09 5.36 24.12
N ASN A 35 -0.81 5.02 23.99
CA ASN A 35 0.27 5.58 24.81
C ASN A 35 0.85 6.89 24.26
N ASN A 36 0.43 7.31 23.07
CA ASN A 36 0.84 8.57 22.48
C ASN A 36 -0.40 9.36 22.06
N PRO A 37 -1.07 10.07 22.98
CA PRO A 37 -2.31 10.78 22.69
C PRO A 37 -2.16 11.83 21.57
N ASN A 38 -0.94 12.32 21.35
CA ASN A 38 -0.60 13.25 20.27
C ASN A 38 -0.38 12.53 18.92
N LEU A 39 -0.05 11.23 18.92
CA LEU A 39 0.05 10.43 17.70
C LEU A 39 -1.32 9.86 17.34
N GLN A 40 -2.14 10.67 16.67
CA GLN A 40 -3.27 10.17 15.89
C GLN A 40 -2.75 9.46 14.63
N LEU A 41 -2.11 8.31 14.82
CA LEU A 41 -1.68 7.42 13.75
C LEU A 41 -2.91 6.75 13.13
N GLU A 42 -3.73 7.47 12.38
CA GLU A 42 -4.68 6.79 11.52
C GLU A 42 -3.88 5.95 10.51
N MET A 43 -3.93 4.64 10.66
CA MET A 43 -3.32 3.73 9.69
C MET A 43 -4.05 3.94 8.36
N SER A 44 -3.31 4.03 7.25
CA SER A 44 -3.97 3.92 5.93
C SER A 44 -4.79 2.62 5.88
N PRO A 45 -5.89 2.53 5.12
CA PRO A 45 -6.68 1.30 5.04
C PRO A 45 -5.83 0.07 4.74
N VAL A 46 -4.79 0.24 3.92
CA VAL A 46 -3.82 -0.81 3.62
C VAL A 46 -2.96 -1.18 4.81
N ALA A 47 -2.43 -0.19 5.53
CA ALA A 47 -1.68 -0.44 6.75
C ALA A 47 -2.57 -1.12 7.81
N GLU A 48 -3.87 -0.78 7.85
CA GLU A 48 -4.87 -1.37 8.73
C GLU A 48 -5.22 -2.83 8.34
N MET A 49 -5.24 -3.13 7.04
CA MET A 49 -5.42 -4.49 6.51
C MET A 49 -4.15 -5.34 6.68
N ALA A 50 -2.99 -4.74 6.44
CA ALA A 50 -1.70 -5.38 6.66
C ALA A 50 -1.46 -5.62 8.15
N SER A 51 -1.93 -4.75 9.04
CA SER A 51 -1.85 -4.97 10.49
C SER A 51 -2.97 -5.87 11.02
N SER A 52 -4.09 -6.06 10.31
CA SER A 52 -5.08 -7.06 10.75
C SER A 52 -4.58 -8.50 10.65
N SER A 53 -3.62 -8.79 9.78
CA SER A 53 -3.10 -10.13 9.54
C SER A 53 -1.97 -10.49 10.53
N PRO A 54 -2.14 -11.53 11.38
CA PRO A 54 -1.06 -12.06 12.21
C PRO A 54 0.15 -12.54 11.40
N ILE A 55 -0.07 -13.13 10.21
CA ILE A 55 1.02 -13.53 9.30
C ILE A 55 1.82 -12.31 8.85
N SER A 56 1.14 -11.23 8.46
CA SER A 56 1.82 -9.98 8.08
C SER A 56 2.60 -9.39 9.25
N ALA A 57 2.04 -9.38 10.47
CA ALA A 57 2.75 -8.92 11.66
C ALA A 57 4.01 -9.75 11.97
N ALA A 58 3.95 -11.08 11.80
CA ALA A 58 5.11 -11.96 11.91
C ALA A 58 6.11 -11.73 10.77
N ALA A 59 5.62 -11.56 9.54
CA ALA A 59 6.46 -11.26 8.38
C ALA A 59 7.21 -9.94 8.56
N LYS A 60 6.61 -8.89 9.12
CA LYS A 60 7.30 -7.63 9.43
C LYS A 60 8.52 -7.83 10.34
N GLN A 61 8.51 -8.82 11.23
CA GLN A 61 9.64 -9.08 12.14
C GLN A 61 10.81 -9.80 11.45
N ILE A 62 10.51 -10.56 10.39
CA ILE A 62 11.50 -11.38 9.66
C ILE A 62 12.00 -10.64 8.42
N LEU A 63 11.11 -9.88 7.77
CA LEU A 63 11.41 -9.19 6.54
C LEU A 63 12.44 -8.08 6.80
N PRO A 64 13.33 -7.83 5.83
CA PRO A 64 14.27 -6.72 5.87
C PRO A 64 13.53 -5.38 6.01
N TYR A 65 14.09 -4.45 6.76
CA TYR A 65 13.54 -3.10 6.90
C TYR A 65 13.67 -2.31 5.60
N GLN A 66 14.86 -2.35 5.00
CA GLN A 66 15.22 -1.64 3.78
C GLN A 66 15.78 -2.58 2.72
N LEU A 67 15.70 -2.18 1.46
CA LEU A 67 16.25 -2.96 0.35
C LEU A 67 17.74 -3.21 0.52
N ARG A 68 18.50 -2.24 1.04
CA ARG A 68 19.92 -2.40 1.34
C ARG A 68 20.23 -3.41 2.44
N ASP A 69 19.25 -3.84 3.22
CA ASP A 69 19.44 -4.85 4.27
C ASP A 69 19.38 -6.27 3.68
N THR A 70 19.06 -6.41 2.38
CA THR A 70 19.04 -7.69 1.67
C THR A 70 20.28 -7.87 0.80
N GLN A 71 20.78 -9.11 0.70
CA GLN A 71 21.90 -9.43 -0.20
C GLN A 71 21.57 -9.11 -1.67
N LEU A 72 20.36 -9.50 -2.12
CA LEU A 72 19.87 -9.20 -3.47
C LEU A 72 19.72 -7.70 -3.72
N GLY A 73 19.22 -6.96 -2.73
CA GLY A 73 19.09 -5.51 -2.81
C GLY A 73 20.45 -4.82 -2.86
N GLN A 74 21.42 -5.22 -2.03
CA GLN A 74 22.80 -4.71 -2.11
C GLN A 74 23.43 -4.95 -3.48
N LEU A 75 23.25 -6.15 -4.04
CA LEU A 75 23.71 -6.50 -5.38
C LEU A 75 23.05 -5.60 -6.44
N GLY A 76 21.72 -5.48 -6.44
CA GLY A 76 21.00 -4.62 -7.38
C GLY A 76 21.33 -3.13 -7.22
N ILE A 77 21.48 -2.64 -5.99
CA ILE A 77 21.87 -1.26 -5.68
C ILE A 77 23.28 -0.98 -6.19
N SER A 78 24.23 -1.92 -6.04
CA SER A 78 25.61 -1.73 -6.47
C SER A 78 25.77 -1.43 -7.97
N LEU A 79 24.82 -1.90 -8.79
CA LEU A 79 24.77 -1.68 -10.23
C LEU A 79 24.23 -0.28 -10.62
N LEU A 80 23.63 0.46 -9.69
CA LEU A 80 23.04 1.78 -9.96
C LEU A 80 24.05 2.91 -9.75
N PRO A 81 23.88 4.09 -10.39
CA PRO A 81 24.69 5.26 -10.09
C PRO A 81 24.59 5.69 -8.62
N LYS A 82 25.70 6.13 -7.99
CA LYS A 82 25.76 6.47 -6.54
C LYS A 82 24.61 7.34 -6.02
N LYS A 83 24.16 8.32 -6.81
CA LYS A 83 23.02 9.21 -6.47
C LYS A 83 21.69 8.45 -6.34
N VAL A 84 21.50 7.39 -7.13
CA VAL A 84 20.32 6.52 -7.13
C VAL A 84 20.45 5.44 -6.06
N GLN A 85 21.67 4.96 -5.78
CA GLN A 85 21.93 3.92 -4.78
C GLN A 85 21.33 4.26 -3.41
N GLN A 86 21.54 5.49 -2.92
CA GLN A 86 21.00 5.92 -1.64
C GLN A 86 19.46 5.99 -1.65
N GLN A 87 18.87 6.40 -2.77
CA GLN A 87 17.41 6.51 -2.87
C GLN A 87 16.74 5.14 -2.94
N VAL A 88 17.32 4.23 -3.71
CA VAL A 88 16.82 2.85 -3.90
C VAL A 88 17.12 1.99 -2.66
N GLY A 89 18.30 2.16 -2.05
CA GLY A 89 18.68 1.43 -0.85
C GLY A 89 17.85 1.75 0.37
N ASN A 90 17.34 2.99 0.47
CA ASN A 90 16.45 3.41 1.56
C ASN A 90 14.98 3.06 1.31
N ILE A 91 14.64 2.35 0.22
CA ILE A 91 13.28 1.84 0.01
C ILE A 91 12.98 0.83 1.11
N ARG A 92 11.92 1.10 1.89
CA ARG A 92 11.49 0.21 2.96
C ARG A 92 10.74 -0.97 2.38
N LEU A 93 11.09 -2.18 2.82
CA LEU A 93 10.48 -3.43 2.37
C LEU A 93 9.36 -3.93 3.30
N GLY A 94 9.01 -3.13 4.31
CA GLY A 94 7.91 -3.41 5.23
C GLY A 94 8.33 -4.17 6.48
N GLY A 95 9.60 -4.59 6.60
CA GLY A 95 10.15 -5.11 7.84
C GLY A 95 10.19 -4.09 8.99
N MET A 96 10.46 -4.54 10.20
CA MET A 96 10.84 -3.71 11.35
C MET A 96 12.35 -3.49 11.33
N SER A 97 12.80 -2.27 11.62
CA SER A 97 14.22 -2.03 11.91
C SER A 97 14.62 -2.72 13.21
N ALA A 98 15.92 -2.97 13.42
CA ALA A 98 16.42 -3.58 14.65
C ALA A 98 15.96 -2.82 15.91
N LYS A 99 15.97 -1.48 15.85
CA LYS A 99 15.48 -0.61 16.93
C LYS A 99 13.97 -0.74 17.15
N GLU A 100 13.18 -0.83 16.07
CA GLU A 100 11.72 -1.03 16.20
C GLU A 100 11.38 -2.41 16.76
N LEU A 101 12.17 -3.44 16.44
CA LEU A 101 12.01 -4.79 16.99
C LEU A 101 12.42 -4.86 18.47
N GLU A 102 13.50 -4.19 18.85
CA GLU A 102 13.93 -4.03 20.25
C GLU A 102 12.86 -3.28 21.06
N GLU A 103 12.36 -2.15 20.56
CA GLU A 103 11.27 -1.40 21.18
C GLU A 103 10.01 -2.29 21.31
N PHE A 104 9.66 -3.04 20.27
CA PHE A 104 8.54 -3.99 20.33
C PHE A 104 8.72 -5.04 21.43
N SER A 105 9.91 -5.65 21.53
CA SER A 105 10.26 -6.61 22.58
C SER A 105 10.17 -5.98 23.98
N ASP A 106 10.74 -4.80 24.18
CA ASP A 106 10.76 -4.11 25.47
C ASP A 106 9.34 -3.74 25.93
N ARG A 107 8.51 -3.24 25.00
CA ARG A 107 7.11 -2.91 25.30
C ARG A 107 6.34 -4.17 25.70
N ARG A 108 6.50 -5.28 24.97
CA ARG A 108 5.88 -6.57 25.32
C ARG A 108 6.36 -7.09 26.68
N ALA A 109 7.64 -6.91 27.00
CA ALA A 109 8.17 -7.30 28.31
C ALA A 109 7.59 -6.45 29.45
N SER A 110 7.30 -5.16 29.18
CA SER A 110 6.74 -4.23 30.16
C SER A 110 5.22 -4.33 30.33
N ASP A 111 4.49 -4.83 29.34
CA ASP A 111 3.03 -4.87 29.32
C ASP A 111 2.50 -6.31 29.09
N PRO A 112 1.96 -6.96 30.14
CA PRO A 112 1.40 -8.31 30.03
C PRO A 112 0.18 -8.44 29.10
N GLU A 113 -0.60 -7.38 28.86
CA GLU A 113 -1.69 -7.38 27.88
C GLU A 113 -1.16 -7.32 26.46
N LEU A 114 -0.20 -6.44 26.20
CA LEU A 114 0.45 -6.37 24.89
C LEU A 114 1.15 -7.69 24.57
N GLN A 115 1.86 -8.26 25.54
CA GLN A 115 2.46 -9.59 25.42
C GLN A 115 1.42 -10.65 25.09
N ARG A 116 0.23 -10.60 25.71
CA ARG A 116 -0.90 -11.51 25.47
C ARG A 116 -1.51 -11.37 24.10
N ALA A 117 -1.60 -10.14 23.61
CA ALA A 117 -2.27 -9.81 22.36
C ALA A 117 -1.34 -9.85 21.14
N THR A 118 -0.03 -10.04 21.32
CA THR A 118 0.97 -10.05 20.23
C THR A 118 1.92 -11.24 20.34
N VAL A 119 2.59 -11.55 19.22
CA VAL A 119 3.62 -12.59 19.13
C VAL A 119 4.89 -11.99 18.59
N GLU A 120 6.01 -12.34 19.22
CA GLU A 120 7.34 -12.12 18.67
C GLU A 120 7.89 -13.44 18.12
N VAL A 121 8.27 -13.42 16.85
CA VAL A 121 8.73 -14.61 16.12
C VAL A 121 10.00 -15.10 16.79
N GLY A 122 10.00 -16.37 17.20
CA GLY A 122 11.12 -16.96 17.92
C GLY A 122 11.11 -16.72 19.42
N LYS A 123 10.12 -16.05 20.02
CA LYS A 123 9.92 -16.04 21.48
C LYS A 123 8.62 -16.74 21.86
N VAL A 124 8.67 -17.54 22.91
CA VAL A 124 7.49 -18.29 23.37
C VAL A 124 7.29 -18.23 24.88
N PRO A 125 6.04 -18.26 25.36
CA PRO A 125 5.77 -18.27 26.78
C PRO A 125 6.22 -19.59 27.41
N THR A 126 6.85 -19.50 28.57
CA THR A 126 7.09 -20.62 29.47
C THR A 126 5.87 -20.85 30.37
N ALA A 127 5.84 -21.95 31.12
CA ALA A 127 4.82 -22.19 32.14
C ALA A 127 4.72 -21.06 33.19
N SER A 128 5.80 -20.31 33.40
CA SER A 128 5.84 -19.15 34.31
C SER A 128 5.21 -17.87 33.71
N GLY A 129 4.77 -17.91 32.45
CA GLY A 129 4.28 -16.74 31.71
C GLY A 129 5.39 -15.84 31.13
N ARG A 130 6.65 -16.04 31.53
CA ARG A 130 7.80 -15.34 30.92
C ARG A 130 8.09 -15.90 29.53
N GLU A 131 8.43 -15.03 28.61
CA GLU A 131 8.87 -15.43 27.27
C GLU A 131 10.37 -15.74 27.24
N VAL A 132 10.75 -16.70 26.42
CA VAL A 132 12.15 -17.10 26.21
C VAL A 132 12.42 -17.29 24.72
N ASP A 133 13.66 -17.01 24.32
CA ASP A 133 14.10 -17.15 22.94
C ASP A 133 14.22 -18.63 22.53
N LEU A 134 13.60 -18.95 21.41
CA LEU A 134 13.73 -20.19 20.68
C LEU A 134 15.07 -20.17 19.93
N GLY A 135 16.11 -20.63 20.63
CA GLY A 135 17.42 -20.88 20.04
C GLY A 135 17.36 -21.74 18.75
N PRO A 136 18.49 -21.85 18.01
CA PRO A 136 18.51 -22.41 16.66
C PRO A 136 17.97 -23.85 16.50
N GLY A 137 17.88 -24.66 17.56
CA GLY A 137 17.40 -26.06 17.50
C GLY A 137 15.92 -26.32 17.82
N ASN A 138 15.14 -25.32 18.23
CA ASN A 138 13.78 -25.53 18.74
C ASN A 138 12.70 -25.60 17.62
N TYR A 139 12.89 -26.47 16.63
CA TYR A 139 12.04 -26.52 15.44
C TYR A 139 10.57 -26.83 15.74
N ARG A 140 10.30 -27.70 16.74
CA ARG A 140 8.93 -28.06 17.11
C ARG A 140 8.16 -26.88 17.68
N ALA A 141 8.78 -26.09 18.56
CA ALA A 141 8.18 -24.86 19.08
C ALA A 141 7.97 -23.81 17.99
N LYS A 142 8.96 -23.61 17.10
CA LYS A 142 8.82 -22.69 15.96
C LYS A 142 7.67 -23.12 15.03
N ALA A 143 7.54 -24.41 14.76
CA ALA A 143 6.45 -24.96 13.97
C ALA A 143 5.09 -24.76 14.66
N ALA A 144 5.00 -24.97 15.97
CA ALA A 144 3.78 -24.70 16.74
C ALA A 144 3.39 -23.21 16.71
N GLN A 145 4.36 -22.31 16.91
CA GLN A 145 4.14 -20.86 16.82
C GLN A 145 3.66 -20.46 15.43
N ALA A 146 4.31 -20.96 14.37
CA ALA A 146 3.92 -20.71 12.99
C ALA A 146 2.51 -21.24 12.68
N ALA A 147 2.18 -22.45 13.16
CA ALA A 147 0.85 -23.03 13.00
C ALA A 147 -0.23 -22.16 13.68
N GLY A 148 0.05 -21.65 14.88
CA GLY A 148 -0.85 -20.71 15.57
C GLY A 148 -1.04 -19.40 14.80
N ILE A 149 0.05 -18.79 14.30
CA ILE A 149 -0.02 -17.56 13.48
C ILE A 149 -0.88 -17.78 12.22
N VAL A 150 -0.67 -18.91 11.53
CA VAL A 150 -1.45 -19.25 10.33
C VAL A 150 -2.91 -19.50 10.67
N GLY A 151 -3.20 -20.22 11.76
CA GLY A 151 -4.56 -20.44 12.23
C GLY A 151 -5.28 -19.13 12.58
N ALA A 152 -4.60 -18.20 13.27
CA ALA A 152 -5.14 -16.89 13.61
C ALA A 152 -5.52 -16.07 12.38
N ASP A 153 -4.67 -16.13 11.36
CA ASP A 153 -4.88 -15.40 10.12
C ASP A 153 -6.05 -15.95 9.30
N LEU A 154 -6.18 -17.27 9.21
CA LEU A 154 -7.32 -17.93 8.58
C LEU A 154 -8.63 -17.62 9.32
N ALA A 155 -8.61 -17.59 10.66
CA ALA A 155 -9.78 -17.29 11.47
C ALA A 155 -10.22 -15.82 11.35
N THR A 156 -9.27 -14.90 11.13
CA THR A 156 -9.54 -13.46 10.98
C THR A 156 -9.67 -13.00 9.52
N ASP A 157 -9.57 -13.92 8.56
CA ASP A 157 -9.55 -13.66 7.11
C ASP A 157 -8.47 -12.64 6.69
N GLY A 158 -7.36 -12.59 7.43
CA GLY A 158 -6.31 -11.58 7.31
C GLY A 158 -5.62 -11.59 5.94
N LEU A 159 -5.08 -12.74 5.53
CA LEU A 159 -4.42 -12.89 4.22
C LEU A 159 -5.40 -12.83 3.05
N ARG A 160 -6.67 -13.22 3.20
CA ARG A 160 -7.63 -13.10 2.10
C ARG A 160 -7.93 -11.64 1.79
N ASN A 161 -8.07 -10.81 2.83
CA ASN A 161 -8.17 -9.36 2.70
C ASN A 161 -6.94 -8.78 1.98
N ILE A 162 -5.73 -9.23 2.36
CA ILE A 162 -4.49 -8.84 1.66
C ILE A 162 -4.46 -9.37 0.22
N TRP A 163 -4.96 -10.58 -0.04
CA TRP A 163 -4.99 -11.17 -1.38
C TRP A 163 -5.94 -10.42 -2.31
N TRP A 164 -7.16 -10.08 -1.85
CA TRP A 164 -8.09 -9.21 -2.59
C TRP A 164 -7.48 -7.84 -2.86
N PHE A 165 -6.76 -7.30 -1.88
CA PHE A 165 -6.04 -6.05 -1.98
C PHE A 165 -4.91 -6.10 -3.03
N LEU A 166 -4.07 -7.13 -2.98
CA LEU A 166 -2.96 -7.31 -3.92
C LEU A 166 -3.48 -7.62 -5.33
N ASN A 167 -4.63 -8.27 -5.49
CA ASN A 167 -5.26 -8.49 -6.80
C ASN A 167 -5.93 -7.24 -7.41
N ALA A 168 -5.93 -6.12 -6.68
CA ALA A 168 -6.35 -4.83 -7.20
C ALA A 168 -5.10 -3.95 -7.40
N PRO A 169 -4.56 -3.82 -8.63
CA PRO A 169 -3.41 -2.94 -8.83
C PRO A 169 -3.70 -1.47 -8.48
N GLN A 170 -4.98 -1.09 -8.38
CA GLN A 170 -5.43 0.18 -7.78
C GLN A 170 -5.00 0.35 -6.31
N ALA A 171 -5.04 -0.74 -5.56
CA ALA A 171 -4.68 -0.78 -4.15
C ALA A 171 -3.16 -0.61 -3.99
N VAL A 172 -2.37 -1.26 -4.86
CA VAL A 172 -0.92 -1.03 -4.95
C VAL A 172 -0.60 0.43 -5.28
N ALA A 173 -1.33 1.04 -6.24
CA ALA A 173 -1.19 2.45 -6.57
C ALA A 173 -1.43 3.35 -5.36
N GLN A 174 -2.47 3.04 -4.58
CA GLN A 174 -2.83 3.77 -3.36
C GLN A 174 -1.77 3.61 -2.25
N VAL A 175 -1.14 2.43 -2.11
CA VAL A 175 0.00 2.26 -1.19
C VAL A 175 1.17 3.12 -1.61
N ALA A 176 1.56 3.04 -2.88
CA ALA A 176 2.67 3.81 -3.42
C ALA A 176 2.42 5.32 -3.22
N MET A 177 1.16 5.75 -3.36
CA MET A 177 0.72 7.11 -3.08
C MET A 177 0.87 7.49 -1.61
N PHE A 178 0.37 6.68 -0.67
CA PHE A 178 0.51 6.93 0.77
C PHE A 178 1.98 6.92 1.22
N GLN A 179 2.77 5.98 0.72
CA GLN A 179 4.21 5.92 0.98
C GLN A 179 4.92 7.15 0.41
N GLY A 180 4.55 7.59 -0.80
CA GLY A 180 5.07 8.78 -1.42
C GLY A 180 4.76 10.03 -0.59
N MET A 181 3.50 10.21 -0.19
CA MET A 181 3.10 11.33 0.66
C MET A 181 3.81 11.31 2.02
N ARG A 182 3.91 10.15 2.68
CA ARG A 182 4.61 10.02 3.97
C ARG A 182 6.10 10.32 3.86
N GLN A 183 6.75 9.85 2.79
CA GLN A 183 8.16 10.16 2.55
C GLN A 183 8.37 11.66 2.31
N ALA A 184 7.46 12.31 1.57
CA ALA A 184 7.50 13.75 1.37
C ALA A 184 7.26 14.50 2.69
N ALA A 185 6.30 14.08 3.50
CA ALA A 185 6.03 14.66 4.82
C ALA A 185 7.28 14.64 5.69
N ARG A 186 7.88 13.46 5.87
CA ARG A 186 9.10 13.27 6.67
C ARG A 186 10.26 14.16 6.24
N LYS A 187 10.52 14.23 4.93
CA LYS A 187 11.60 15.08 4.39
C LYS A 187 11.38 16.57 4.60
N ASN A 188 10.17 16.97 5.00
CA ASN A 188 9.79 18.35 5.26
C ASN A 188 9.24 18.50 6.69
N ALA A 189 9.51 17.54 7.60
CA ALA A 189 9.02 17.58 8.97
C ALA A 189 9.50 18.84 9.69
N ASP A 190 10.76 19.23 9.48
CA ASP A 190 11.38 20.46 10.00
C ASP A 190 10.62 21.74 9.58
N LEU A 191 9.97 21.73 8.40
CA LEU A 191 9.19 22.87 7.92
C LEU A 191 7.80 22.92 8.57
N SER A 192 7.27 21.77 8.99
CA SER A 192 5.97 21.68 9.65
C SER A 192 6.03 21.73 11.17
N GLY A 193 7.19 21.48 11.79
CA GLY A 193 7.29 21.32 13.25
C GLY A 193 6.61 20.06 13.81
N LEU A 194 5.92 19.29 12.96
CA LEU A 194 5.27 18.02 13.31
C LEU A 194 6.27 16.86 13.36
N ASP A 195 5.96 15.84 14.15
CA ASP A 195 6.78 14.63 14.27
C ASP A 195 6.86 13.87 12.92
N GLU A 196 8.02 13.29 12.59
CA GLU A 196 8.22 12.50 11.36
C GLU A 196 7.26 11.29 11.22
N ARG A 197 6.69 10.83 12.33
CA ARG A 197 5.73 9.72 12.38
C ARG A 197 4.30 10.20 12.14
N GLU A 198 4.03 11.49 12.29
CA GLU A 198 2.72 12.10 12.16
C GLU A 198 2.28 12.22 10.70
N ALA A 199 0.97 12.03 10.47
CA ALA A 199 0.39 12.15 9.14
C ALA A 199 -0.05 13.59 8.90
N LEU A 200 0.45 14.24 7.85
CA LEU A 200 0.03 15.60 7.48
C LEU A 200 -1.43 15.73 7.06
N LEU A 201 -2.06 14.62 6.67
CA LEU A 201 -3.50 14.53 6.42
C LEU A 201 -4.02 13.55 7.46
N ARG A 202 -4.38 13.99 8.67
CA ARG A 202 -4.86 13.09 9.72
C ARG A 202 -6.25 12.57 9.37
N ASN A 203 -7.12 13.37 8.75
CA ASN A 203 -8.45 12.92 8.33
C ASN A 203 -8.39 11.85 7.22
N ARG A 204 -8.90 10.65 7.53
CA ARG A 204 -9.00 9.52 6.58
C ARG A 204 -9.63 9.89 5.24
N ASN A 205 -10.79 10.55 5.24
CA ASN A 205 -11.53 10.83 4.02
C ASN A 205 -10.74 11.75 3.10
N LEU A 206 -10.09 12.76 3.69
CA LEU A 206 -9.27 13.69 2.96
C LEU A 206 -7.99 13.04 2.42
N ARG A 207 -7.37 12.14 3.20
CA ARG A 207 -6.22 11.34 2.76
C ARG A 207 -6.58 10.40 1.62
N MET A 208 -7.76 9.77 1.68
CA MET A 208 -8.28 8.94 0.60
C MET A 208 -8.56 9.76 -0.66
N ALA A 209 -9.17 10.93 -0.52
CA ALA A 209 -9.39 11.87 -1.61
C ALA A 209 -8.07 12.32 -2.25
N ALA A 210 -7.04 12.58 -1.44
CA ALA A 210 -5.70 12.92 -1.91
C ALA A 210 -5.05 11.78 -2.72
N ALA A 211 -5.40 10.52 -2.44
CA ALA A 211 -4.94 9.37 -3.21
C ALA A 211 -5.79 9.04 -4.45
N ALA A 212 -6.96 9.67 -4.61
CA ALA A 212 -7.90 9.39 -5.69
C ALA A 212 -7.27 9.51 -7.09
N PRO A 213 -6.40 10.51 -7.41
CA PRO A 213 -5.80 10.60 -8.74
C PRO A 213 -4.97 9.37 -9.13
N ALA A 214 -4.14 8.84 -8.22
CA ALA A 214 -3.35 7.63 -8.47
C ALA A 214 -4.25 6.39 -8.64
N TRP A 215 -5.31 6.33 -7.85
CA TRP A 215 -6.31 5.27 -7.91
C TRP A 215 -7.11 5.29 -9.23
N ILE A 216 -7.53 6.47 -9.71
CA ILE A 216 -8.18 6.66 -11.02
C ILE A 216 -7.21 6.28 -12.13
N ALA A 217 -5.96 6.76 -12.08
CA ALA A 217 -4.93 6.46 -13.07
C ALA A 217 -4.69 4.96 -13.23
N ALA A 218 -4.53 4.25 -12.10
CA ALA A 218 -4.40 2.81 -12.09
C ALA A 218 -5.63 2.14 -12.71
N SER A 219 -6.81 2.57 -12.28
CA SER A 219 -8.07 1.99 -12.76
C SER A 219 -8.28 2.17 -14.26
N MET A 220 -7.89 3.32 -14.83
CA MET A 220 -7.92 3.54 -16.27
C MET A 220 -6.88 2.67 -16.99
N GLY A 221 -5.65 2.61 -16.47
CA GLY A 221 -4.56 1.83 -17.05
C GLY A 221 -4.82 0.32 -17.10
N ILE A 222 -5.55 -0.22 -16.13
CA ILE A 222 -5.89 -1.65 -16.05
C ILE A 222 -7.18 -1.98 -16.81
N GLY A 223 -7.92 -0.97 -17.32
CA GLY A 223 -9.18 -1.17 -18.02
C GLY A 223 -10.36 -1.51 -17.10
N ASN A 224 -10.35 -1.01 -15.85
CA ASN A 224 -11.46 -1.23 -14.91
C ASN A 224 -12.70 -0.41 -15.25
N PHE A 225 -12.52 0.75 -15.89
CA PHE A 225 -13.64 1.62 -16.29
C PHE A 225 -14.10 1.37 -17.72
N VAL A 226 -13.20 0.90 -18.59
CA VAL A 226 -13.47 0.72 -20.01
C VAL A 226 -12.78 -0.54 -20.52
N ARG A 227 -13.41 -1.17 -21.51
CA ARG A 227 -12.80 -2.27 -22.26
C ARG A 227 -11.55 -1.78 -23.00
N GLN A 228 -10.46 -2.52 -22.85
CA GLN A 228 -9.27 -2.27 -23.67
C GLN A 228 -9.48 -2.87 -25.07
N PRO A 229 -9.08 -2.18 -26.15
CA PRO A 229 -9.14 -2.73 -27.51
C PRO A 229 -8.38 -4.06 -27.61
N GLY A 230 -8.97 -5.04 -28.29
CA GLY A 230 -8.44 -6.40 -28.40
C GLY A 230 -8.99 -7.38 -27.36
N TYR A 231 -9.80 -6.92 -26.41
CA TYR A 231 -10.41 -7.76 -25.37
C TYR A 231 -11.93 -7.78 -25.48
N LYS A 232 -12.55 -8.86 -25.02
CA LYS A 232 -14.00 -8.99 -24.86
C LYS A 232 -14.53 -8.07 -23.76
N ALA A 233 -15.82 -7.81 -23.80
CA ALA A 233 -16.55 -7.35 -22.62
C ALA A 233 -16.53 -8.45 -21.53
N THR A 234 -16.68 -8.07 -20.26
CA THR A 234 -16.78 -9.04 -19.16
C THR A 234 -18.13 -9.76 -19.15
N LEU A 235 -19.17 -9.08 -19.62
CA LEU A 235 -20.50 -9.62 -19.89
C LEU A 235 -20.79 -9.40 -21.37
N PRO A 236 -20.18 -10.19 -22.27
CA PRO A 236 -20.36 -10.00 -23.71
C PRO A 236 -21.83 -10.13 -24.09
N SER A 237 -22.27 -9.33 -25.07
CA SER A 237 -23.53 -9.58 -25.76
C SER A 237 -23.39 -10.82 -26.65
N GLU A 238 -24.52 -11.44 -26.99
CA GLU A 238 -24.53 -12.64 -27.84
C GLU A 238 -24.09 -12.33 -29.28
N THR A 239 -24.35 -11.12 -29.75
CA THR A 239 -24.12 -10.69 -31.13
C THR A 239 -22.74 -10.06 -31.35
N ASP A 240 -22.19 -9.41 -30.32
CA ASP A 240 -20.90 -8.72 -30.40
C ASP A 240 -20.13 -8.88 -29.09
N PRO A 241 -19.05 -9.71 -29.06
CA PRO A 241 -18.30 -9.97 -27.85
C PRO A 241 -17.53 -8.75 -27.31
N THR A 242 -17.46 -7.66 -28.09
CA THR A 242 -16.85 -6.39 -27.70
C THR A 242 -17.83 -5.48 -26.96
N GLN A 243 -19.14 -5.73 -27.10
CA GLN A 243 -20.19 -4.99 -26.43
C GLN A 243 -20.69 -5.71 -25.19
N THR A 244 -21.10 -4.93 -24.20
CA THR A 244 -21.65 -5.49 -22.97
C THR A 244 -23.16 -5.63 -23.05
N SER A 245 -23.69 -6.74 -22.54
CA SER A 245 -25.13 -6.93 -22.35
C SER A 245 -25.68 -6.14 -21.15
N SER A 246 -24.80 -5.69 -20.25
CA SER A 246 -25.18 -4.88 -19.08
C SER A 246 -24.06 -3.92 -18.70
N PRO A 247 -24.15 -2.62 -19.02
CA PRO A 247 -23.13 -1.63 -18.64
C PRO A 247 -22.87 -1.58 -17.13
N LEU A 248 -23.92 -1.70 -16.30
CA LEU A 248 -23.77 -1.72 -14.85
C LEU A 248 -23.11 -3.02 -14.37
N GLY A 249 -23.48 -4.17 -14.94
CA GLY A 249 -22.86 -5.46 -14.62
C GLY A 249 -21.41 -5.54 -15.08
N GLU A 250 -21.07 -4.95 -16.23
CA GLU A 250 -19.71 -4.80 -16.75
C GLU A 250 -18.85 -3.99 -15.79
N LEU A 251 -19.35 -2.82 -15.39
CA LEU A 251 -18.68 -1.97 -14.41
C LEU A 251 -18.50 -2.73 -13.10
N ALA A 252 -19.52 -3.44 -12.62
CA ALA A 252 -19.42 -4.21 -11.38
C ALA A 252 -18.37 -5.33 -11.48
N ASN A 253 -18.37 -6.10 -12.57
CA ASN A 253 -17.41 -7.19 -12.80
C ASN A 253 -15.98 -6.68 -12.93
N ARG A 254 -15.76 -5.59 -13.67
CA ARG A 254 -14.43 -5.00 -13.85
C ARG A 254 -13.94 -4.34 -12.56
N TYR A 255 -14.78 -3.54 -11.94
CA TYR A 255 -14.40 -2.70 -10.81
C TYR A 255 -14.30 -3.49 -9.50
N PHE A 256 -15.34 -4.25 -9.14
CA PHE A 256 -15.38 -4.97 -7.86
C PHE A 256 -14.73 -6.34 -7.95
N LEU A 257 -15.07 -7.12 -8.97
CA LEU A 257 -14.51 -8.46 -9.11
C LEU A 257 -13.14 -8.45 -9.79
N GLY A 258 -12.70 -7.30 -10.30
CA GLY A 258 -11.41 -7.18 -10.98
C GLY A 258 -11.31 -8.02 -12.25
N ARG A 259 -12.43 -8.43 -12.86
CA ARG A 259 -12.41 -9.30 -14.04
C ARG A 259 -12.08 -8.45 -15.26
N ALA A 260 -11.06 -8.86 -16.02
CA ALA A 260 -10.85 -8.39 -17.37
C ALA A 260 -11.55 -9.35 -18.34
N GLY A 261 -12.01 -8.84 -19.48
CA GLY A 261 -12.49 -9.71 -20.56
C GLY A 261 -11.34 -10.57 -21.12
N SER A 262 -11.67 -11.71 -21.72
CA SER A 262 -10.67 -12.52 -22.41
C SER A 262 -10.19 -11.82 -23.69
N LEU A 263 -9.02 -12.20 -24.20
CA LEU A 263 -8.55 -11.75 -25.51
C LEU A 263 -9.57 -12.13 -26.60
N LEU A 264 -9.82 -11.23 -27.56
CA LEU A 264 -10.67 -11.52 -28.73
C LEU A 264 -9.98 -12.57 -29.63
N PRO A 265 -10.73 -13.45 -30.31
CA PRO A 265 -10.19 -14.25 -31.40
C PRO A 265 -9.48 -13.36 -32.43
N TYR A 266 -8.41 -13.83 -33.07
CA TYR A 266 -7.57 -13.00 -33.94
C TYR A 266 -8.37 -12.23 -35.01
N ASP A 267 -9.36 -12.89 -35.62
CA ASP A 267 -10.18 -12.31 -36.69
C ASP A 267 -11.05 -11.14 -36.22
N GLU A 268 -11.47 -11.14 -34.95
CA GLU A 268 -12.15 -10.00 -34.30
C GLU A 268 -11.15 -9.00 -33.72
N PHE A 269 -10.03 -9.51 -33.18
CA PHE A 269 -8.96 -8.71 -32.60
C PHE A 269 -8.37 -7.74 -33.62
N VAL A 270 -8.08 -8.22 -34.84
CA VAL A 270 -7.45 -7.41 -35.90
C VAL A 270 -8.38 -6.30 -36.41
N LYS A 271 -9.70 -6.44 -36.25
CA LYS A 271 -10.65 -5.36 -36.56
C LYS A 271 -10.44 -4.17 -35.61
N GLU A 272 -10.10 -4.43 -34.35
CA GLU A 272 -9.80 -3.39 -33.36
C GLU A 272 -8.33 -2.97 -33.35
N ARG A 273 -7.43 -3.89 -33.72
CA ARG A 273 -5.97 -3.76 -33.67
C ARG A 273 -5.31 -4.22 -34.97
N PRO A 274 -5.53 -3.51 -36.09
CA PRO A 274 -4.95 -3.87 -37.39
C PRO A 274 -3.42 -3.65 -37.44
N ASP A 275 -2.86 -3.00 -36.42
CA ASP A 275 -1.43 -2.76 -36.25
C ASP A 275 -0.67 -3.94 -35.62
N VAL A 276 -1.36 -5.04 -35.29
CA VAL A 276 -0.79 -6.22 -34.65
C VAL A 276 -0.92 -7.40 -35.59
N SER A 277 0.22 -8.02 -35.92
CA SER A 277 0.27 -9.22 -36.75
C SER A 277 -0.21 -10.46 -36.00
N ARG A 278 -0.50 -11.53 -36.74
CA ARG A 278 -0.93 -12.82 -36.17
C ARG A 278 0.14 -13.44 -35.29
N SER A 279 1.41 -13.35 -35.71
CA SER A 279 2.55 -13.84 -34.94
C SER A 279 2.69 -13.09 -33.62
N GLU A 280 2.56 -11.76 -33.61
CA GLU A 280 2.57 -10.95 -32.38
C GLU A 280 1.39 -11.25 -31.48
N TYR A 281 0.18 -11.39 -32.04
CA TYR A 281 -1.00 -11.80 -31.28
C TYR A 281 -0.78 -13.16 -30.61
N ASN A 282 -0.24 -14.14 -31.33
CA ASN A 282 0.05 -15.47 -30.80
C ASN A 282 1.16 -15.43 -29.75
N ALA A 283 2.21 -14.64 -29.96
CA ALA A 283 3.27 -14.41 -28.98
C ALA A 283 2.71 -13.79 -27.69
N TYR A 284 1.83 -12.80 -27.81
CA TYR A 284 1.18 -12.16 -26.66
C TYR A 284 0.21 -13.10 -25.93
N LYS A 285 -0.58 -13.89 -26.68
CA LYS A 285 -1.42 -14.94 -26.11
C LYS A 285 -0.57 -15.95 -25.33
N ASN A 286 0.55 -16.38 -25.87
CA ASN A 286 1.49 -17.26 -25.19
C ASN A 286 2.07 -16.61 -23.93
N TYR A 287 2.45 -15.33 -23.99
CA TYR A 287 2.87 -14.56 -22.82
C TYR A 287 1.81 -14.57 -21.69
N LEU A 288 0.54 -14.36 -22.04
CA LEU A 288 -0.56 -14.36 -21.07
C LEU A 288 -0.79 -15.75 -20.44
N PHE A 289 -0.76 -16.83 -21.24
CA PHE A 289 -1.23 -18.15 -20.80
C PHE A 289 -0.14 -19.21 -20.54
N ALA A 290 1.03 -19.12 -21.15
CA ALA A 290 2.06 -20.19 -21.08
C ALA A 290 2.83 -20.17 -19.74
N ASN A 291 3.17 -18.99 -19.23
CA ASN A 291 3.91 -18.86 -17.97
C ASN A 291 2.94 -18.74 -16.80
N LYS A 292 3.11 -19.51 -15.72
CA LYS A 292 2.26 -19.41 -14.50
C LYS A 292 2.76 -18.36 -13.49
N SER A 293 3.81 -17.61 -13.83
CA SER A 293 4.32 -16.55 -12.95
C SER A 293 3.24 -15.50 -12.67
N PRO A 294 3.04 -15.11 -11.39
CA PRO A 294 2.11 -14.05 -11.00
C PRO A 294 2.58 -12.65 -11.40
N LEU A 295 3.85 -12.48 -11.77
CA LEU A 295 4.41 -11.25 -12.30
C LEU A 295 5.16 -11.55 -13.59
N LYS A 296 4.80 -10.86 -14.67
CA LYS A 296 5.45 -10.97 -15.98
C LYS A 296 5.65 -9.58 -16.55
N ALA A 297 6.65 -9.42 -17.41
CA ALA A 297 6.83 -8.22 -18.19
C ALA A 297 7.14 -8.60 -19.63
N THR A 298 6.71 -7.78 -20.57
CA THR A 298 7.04 -7.91 -21.99
C THR A 298 7.27 -6.53 -22.57
N MET A 299 8.22 -6.42 -23.50
CA MET A 299 8.41 -5.22 -24.31
C MET A 299 7.47 -5.19 -25.52
N ASP A 300 7.02 -6.37 -25.94
CA ASP A 300 6.25 -6.62 -27.17
C ASP A 300 4.76 -6.85 -26.87
N GLY A 301 4.24 -6.22 -25.81
CA GLY A 301 2.82 -6.27 -25.49
C GLY A 301 1.98 -5.61 -26.57
N ILE A 302 0.72 -6.01 -26.67
CA ILE A 302 -0.19 -5.46 -27.67
C ILE A 302 -0.42 -3.96 -27.46
N HIS A 303 -0.30 -3.43 -26.24
CA HIS A 303 -0.33 -2.00 -25.90
C HIS A 303 1.07 -1.43 -25.63
N GLY A 304 2.11 -2.06 -26.16
CA GLY A 304 3.51 -1.70 -25.97
C GLY A 304 4.13 -2.43 -24.79
N PRO A 305 5.16 -1.87 -24.15
CA PRO A 305 5.72 -2.45 -22.95
C PRO A 305 4.64 -2.59 -21.87
N GLU A 306 4.49 -3.77 -21.33
CA GLU A 306 3.41 -4.13 -20.38
C GLU A 306 3.96 -4.96 -19.23
N VAL A 307 3.36 -4.79 -18.05
CA VAL A 307 3.58 -5.66 -16.89
C VAL A 307 2.28 -6.39 -16.60
N ASN A 308 2.30 -7.72 -16.64
CA ASN A 308 1.20 -8.54 -16.17
C ASN A 308 1.38 -8.84 -14.68
N PHE A 309 0.41 -8.45 -13.88
CA PHE A 309 0.37 -8.75 -12.46
C PHE A 309 -0.94 -9.48 -12.13
N MET A 310 -0.82 -10.72 -11.65
CA MET A 310 -1.95 -11.59 -11.29
C MET A 310 -2.98 -11.75 -12.42
N GLY A 311 -2.49 -11.89 -13.66
CA GLY A 311 -3.33 -12.05 -14.84
C GLY A 311 -3.84 -10.74 -15.44
N LYS A 312 -3.56 -9.58 -14.82
CA LYS A 312 -3.95 -8.26 -15.34
C LYS A 312 -2.77 -7.59 -16.03
N SER A 313 -2.90 -7.27 -17.31
CA SER A 313 -1.89 -6.49 -18.02
C SER A 313 -2.03 -5.00 -17.72
N ILE A 314 -0.92 -4.36 -17.39
CA ILE A 314 -0.82 -2.93 -17.11
C ILE A 314 0.17 -2.35 -18.12
N PRO A 315 -0.31 -1.62 -19.14
CA PRO A 315 0.57 -0.95 -20.08
C PRO A 315 1.43 0.09 -19.38
N LEU A 316 2.72 0.12 -19.73
CA LEU A 316 3.69 1.05 -19.16
C LEU A 316 3.25 2.50 -19.45
N ALA A 317 2.89 2.78 -20.70
CA ALA A 317 2.56 4.12 -21.17
C ALA A 317 1.26 4.69 -20.57
N THR A 318 0.20 3.88 -20.47
CA THR A 318 -1.14 4.35 -20.10
C THR A 318 -1.59 3.91 -18.71
N GLY A 319 -0.86 3.02 -18.03
CA GLY A 319 -1.12 2.61 -16.65
C GLY A 319 0.00 2.98 -15.70
N LEU A 320 1.18 2.38 -15.88
CA LEU A 320 2.26 2.51 -14.89
C LEU A 320 2.86 3.93 -14.85
N LEU A 321 3.06 4.57 -16.01
CA LEU A 321 3.57 5.95 -16.09
C LEU A 321 2.61 6.95 -15.43
N PRO A 322 1.30 6.99 -15.74
CA PRO A 322 0.35 7.83 -15.01
C PRO A 322 0.32 7.57 -13.51
N MET A 323 0.38 6.31 -13.07
CA MET A 323 0.47 5.97 -11.64
C MET A 323 1.73 6.53 -10.98
N ALA A 324 2.90 6.33 -11.59
CA ALA A 324 4.16 6.86 -11.08
C ALA A 324 4.16 8.39 -11.06
N ALA A 325 3.63 9.02 -12.11
CA ALA A 325 3.47 10.47 -12.20
C ALA A 325 2.53 10.99 -11.10
N ALA A 326 1.43 10.29 -10.79
CA ALA A 326 0.54 10.63 -9.69
C ALA A 326 1.29 10.65 -8.35
N VAL A 327 2.10 9.62 -8.07
CA VAL A 327 2.90 9.54 -6.83
C VAL A 327 3.93 10.68 -6.75
N VAL A 328 4.59 11.00 -7.87
CA VAL A 328 5.52 12.14 -7.94
C VAL A 328 4.80 13.47 -7.74
N GLY A 329 3.64 13.65 -8.37
CA GLY A 329 2.76 14.79 -8.20
C GLY A 329 2.32 14.95 -6.75
N ALA A 330 1.98 13.86 -6.06
CA ALA A 330 1.60 13.86 -4.66
C ALA A 330 2.73 14.30 -3.75
N ARG A 331 3.94 13.77 -3.96
CA ARG A 331 5.14 14.19 -3.22
C ARG A 331 5.37 15.69 -3.37
N ARG A 332 5.27 16.22 -4.58
CA ARG A 332 5.40 17.65 -4.86
C ARG A 332 4.26 18.45 -4.22
N GLY A 333 3.05 17.90 -4.25
CA GLY A 333 1.85 18.49 -3.66
C GLY A 333 1.94 18.58 -2.13
N ILE A 334 2.47 17.56 -1.45
CA ILE A 334 2.76 17.61 -0.01
C ILE A 334 3.73 18.75 0.29
N LYS A 335 4.87 18.81 -0.42
CA LYS A 335 5.86 19.87 -0.21
C LYS A 335 5.24 21.27 -0.38
N ARG A 336 4.49 21.49 -1.47
CA ARG A 336 3.79 22.76 -1.72
C ARG A 336 2.72 23.05 -0.67
N GLY A 337 2.00 22.02 -0.24
CA GLY A 337 0.99 22.11 0.81
C GLY A 337 1.57 22.61 2.13
N ILE A 338 2.68 22.00 2.59
CA ILE A 338 3.40 22.41 3.79
C ILE A 338 3.84 23.88 3.69
N GLN A 339 4.44 24.28 2.57
CA GLN A 339 4.87 25.66 2.34
C GLN A 339 3.70 26.66 2.39
N ASN A 340 2.57 26.29 1.78
CA ASN A 340 1.36 27.12 1.80
C ASN A 340 0.78 27.25 3.21
N VAL A 341 0.72 26.15 3.97
CA VAL A 341 0.27 26.17 5.37
C VAL A 341 1.18 27.04 6.22
N GLN A 342 2.50 26.89 6.09
CA GLN A 342 3.48 27.69 6.82
C GLN A 342 3.37 29.20 6.52
N SER A 343 2.99 29.56 5.30
CA SER A 343 2.77 30.96 4.91
C SER A 343 1.45 31.57 5.42
N ALA A 344 0.49 30.76 5.86
CA ALA A 344 -0.87 31.18 6.18
C ALA A 344 -1.05 31.64 7.65
N ARG A 345 -0.17 32.54 8.13
CA ARG A 345 -0.04 32.95 9.55
C ARG A 345 -1.30 33.45 10.26
N THR A 346 -2.36 33.86 9.55
CA THR A 346 -3.52 34.55 10.15
C THR A 346 -4.77 33.70 10.32
N LYS A 347 -4.87 32.56 9.63
CA LYS A 347 -6.07 31.69 9.67
C LYS A 347 -5.72 30.20 9.79
N GLY A 348 -4.44 29.86 9.82
CA GLY A 348 -3.93 28.50 9.91
C GLY A 348 -2.43 28.54 10.20
N GLY A 349 -1.72 27.49 9.81
CA GLY A 349 -0.29 27.33 10.08
C GLY A 349 -0.04 26.34 11.20
N TYR A 350 1.13 25.71 11.15
CA TYR A 350 1.50 24.69 12.13
C TYR A 350 1.77 25.29 13.51
N ASP A 351 2.31 26.51 13.57
CA ASP A 351 2.54 27.21 14.84
C ASP A 351 1.21 27.43 15.60
N LEU A 352 0.18 27.92 14.89
CA LEU A 352 -1.15 28.10 15.46
C LEU A 352 -1.82 26.77 15.83
N GLU A 353 -1.60 25.73 15.03
CA GLU A 353 -2.10 24.39 15.35
C GLU A 353 -1.47 23.83 16.63
N LEU A 354 -0.16 23.99 16.80
CA LEU A 354 0.58 23.58 17.99
C LEU A 354 0.15 24.39 19.22
N GLU A 355 -0.01 25.71 19.09
CA GLU A 355 -0.52 26.59 20.15
C GLU A 355 -1.90 26.10 20.65
N LYS A 356 -2.82 25.79 19.73
CA LYS A 356 -4.15 25.29 20.08
C LYS A 356 -4.15 23.88 20.66
N LEU A 357 -3.19 23.04 20.25
CA LEU A 357 -2.99 21.72 20.84
C LEU A 357 -2.45 21.83 22.28
N GLU A 358 -1.50 22.73 22.52
CA GLU A 358 -0.94 23.01 23.84
C GLU A 358 -2.03 23.54 24.78
N GLU A 359 -2.85 24.50 24.33
CA GLU A 359 -4.01 25.03 25.08
C GLU A 359 -4.98 23.90 25.48
N TYR A 360 -5.35 23.02 24.55
CA TYR A 360 -6.20 21.87 24.83
C TYR A 360 -5.57 20.91 25.86
N ASN A 361 -4.28 20.63 25.73
CA ASN A 361 -3.56 19.72 26.62
C ASN A 361 -3.39 20.29 28.03
N ASP A 362 -3.11 21.59 28.14
CA ASP A 362 -3.04 22.31 29.42
C ASP A 362 -4.37 22.23 30.18
N LEU A 363 -5.49 22.58 29.51
CA LEU A 363 -6.83 22.48 30.12
C LEU A 363 -7.14 21.05 30.60
N LYS A 364 -6.76 20.04 29.81
CA LYS A 364 -6.94 18.63 30.19
C LYS A 364 -6.06 18.22 31.37
N GLN A 365 -4.84 18.74 31.45
CA GLN A 365 -3.92 18.46 32.55
C GLN A 365 -4.42 19.14 33.84
N ARG A 366 -4.83 20.40 33.77
CA ARG A 366 -5.44 21.14 34.88
C ARG A 366 -6.69 20.44 35.44
N MET A 367 -7.55 19.94 34.57
CA MET A 367 -8.70 19.11 35.00
C MET A 367 -8.27 17.84 35.76
N ARG A 368 -7.17 17.19 35.35
CA ARG A 368 -6.62 16.01 36.04
C ARG A 368 -6.00 16.37 37.40
N ASP A 369 -5.42 17.56 37.49
CA ASP A 369 -4.80 18.08 38.71
C ASP A 369 -5.83 18.64 39.70
N GLY A 370 -7.11 18.68 39.31
CA GLY A 370 -8.24 19.03 40.18
C GLY A 370 -8.65 20.51 40.10
N ASP A 371 -8.15 21.27 39.12
CA ASP A 371 -8.59 22.63 38.86
C ASP A 371 -10.07 22.67 38.39
N ASP A 372 -10.76 23.78 38.68
CA ASP A 372 -12.12 24.06 38.20
C ASP A 372 -12.11 24.43 36.70
N VAL A 373 -11.82 23.45 35.85
CA VAL A 373 -11.91 23.55 34.39
C VAL A 373 -13.19 22.86 33.93
N SER A 374 -14.06 23.59 33.24
CA SER A 374 -15.31 23.03 32.75
C SER A 374 -15.10 22.13 31.52
N ASP A 375 -15.91 21.08 31.40
CA ASP A 375 -15.99 20.25 30.19
C ASP A 375 -16.26 21.08 28.91
N ARG A 376 -16.92 22.24 29.06
CA ARG A 376 -17.21 23.15 27.94
C ARG A 376 -15.94 23.83 27.41
N GLU A 377 -15.05 24.25 28.30
CA GLU A 377 -13.76 24.86 27.91
C GLU A 377 -12.88 23.86 27.19
N ILE A 378 -12.73 22.64 27.71
CA ILE A 378 -11.96 21.57 27.07
C ILE A 378 -12.53 21.25 25.68
N LYS A 379 -13.87 21.16 25.56
CA LYS A 379 -14.53 20.94 24.27
C LYS A 379 -14.34 22.10 23.30
N SER A 380 -14.33 23.35 23.79
CA SER A 380 -14.08 24.53 22.97
C SER A 380 -12.65 24.54 22.43
N ALA A 381 -11.66 24.35 23.29
CA ALA A 381 -10.25 24.28 22.89
C ALA A 381 -9.99 23.14 21.91
N LEU A 382 -10.58 21.95 22.15
CA LEU A 382 -10.50 20.83 21.21
C LEU A 382 -11.11 21.16 19.85
N LYS A 383 -12.23 21.91 19.84
CA LYS A 383 -12.88 22.34 18.60
C LYS A 383 -11.99 23.33 17.85
N GLU A 384 -11.43 24.33 18.52
CA GLU A 384 -10.53 25.31 17.90
C GLU A 384 -9.29 24.65 17.30
N TYR A 385 -8.66 23.73 18.04
CA TYR A 385 -7.56 22.91 17.51
C TYR A 385 -7.97 22.15 16.25
N ARG A 386 -9.13 21.49 16.26
CA ARG A 386 -9.64 20.74 15.10
C ARG A 386 -9.97 21.63 13.91
N ASP A 387 -10.49 22.83 14.14
CA ASP A 387 -10.82 23.80 13.10
C ASP A 387 -9.53 24.28 12.39
N VAL A 388 -8.47 24.59 13.16
CA VAL A 388 -7.15 24.97 12.60
C VAL A 388 -6.52 23.80 11.85
N GLN A 389 -6.55 22.60 12.44
CA GLN A 389 -6.09 21.38 11.80
C GLN A 389 -6.80 21.14 10.47
N GLU A 390 -8.13 21.27 10.42
CA GLU A 390 -8.92 21.06 9.20
C GLU A 390 -8.52 22.05 8.10
N ILE A 391 -8.25 23.31 8.44
CA ILE A 391 -7.77 24.32 7.50
C ILE A 391 -6.40 23.91 6.91
N ASN A 392 -5.47 23.48 7.78
CA ASN A 392 -4.14 23.04 7.37
C ASN A 392 -4.21 21.81 6.47
N GLU A 393 -4.95 20.79 6.87
CA GLU A 393 -5.13 19.56 6.11
C GLU A 393 -5.79 19.82 4.76
N ASN A 394 -6.84 20.65 4.70
CA ASN A 394 -7.51 21.00 3.46
C ASN A 394 -6.57 21.69 2.46
N GLN A 395 -5.66 22.53 2.94
CA GLN A 395 -4.66 23.21 2.09
C GLN A 395 -3.63 22.23 1.52
N ILE A 396 -3.19 21.26 2.34
CA ILE A 396 -2.29 20.19 1.92
C ILE A 396 -3.00 19.29 0.90
N ALA A 397 -4.22 18.88 1.17
CA ALA A 397 -5.00 18.00 0.31
C ALA A 397 -5.27 18.64 -1.05
N LYS A 398 -5.68 19.91 -1.10
CA LYS A 398 -5.82 20.67 -2.35
C LYS A 398 -4.53 20.64 -3.16
N SER A 399 -3.39 20.86 -2.50
CA SER A 399 -2.08 20.85 -3.16
C SER A 399 -1.71 19.46 -3.67
N VAL A 400 -1.97 18.39 -2.90
CA VAL A 400 -1.76 17.00 -3.33
C VAL A 400 -2.65 16.67 -4.52
N ILE A 401 -3.95 16.92 -4.44
CA ILE A 401 -4.92 16.60 -5.50
C ILE A 401 -4.55 17.35 -6.78
N ALA A 402 -4.31 18.66 -6.71
CA ALA A 402 -3.98 19.47 -7.88
C ALA A 402 -2.69 19.01 -8.57
N ASN A 403 -1.62 18.75 -7.80
CA ASN A 403 -0.36 18.29 -8.38
C ASN A 403 -0.46 16.86 -8.88
N SER A 404 -1.09 15.96 -8.13
CA SER A 404 -1.26 14.56 -8.55
C SER A 404 -2.10 14.47 -9.82
N ALA A 405 -3.23 15.17 -9.88
CA ALA A 405 -4.08 15.22 -11.06
C ALA A 405 -3.34 15.85 -12.25
N GLY A 406 -2.66 16.99 -12.06
CA GLY A 406 -1.89 17.64 -13.13
C GLY A 406 -0.80 16.73 -13.72
N TYR A 407 -0.02 16.05 -12.86
CA TYR A 407 1.00 15.10 -13.32
C TYR A 407 0.40 13.85 -13.95
N THR A 408 -0.69 13.33 -13.38
CA THR A 408 -1.41 12.16 -13.93
C THR A 408 -1.94 12.46 -15.32
N THR A 409 -2.67 13.57 -15.48
CA THR A 409 -3.23 13.98 -16.77
C THR A 409 -2.12 14.26 -17.78
N GLY A 410 -1.06 14.96 -17.37
CA GLY A 410 0.10 15.20 -18.24
C GLY A 410 0.76 13.90 -18.71
N ALA A 411 0.96 12.94 -17.82
CA ALA A 411 1.53 11.63 -18.15
C ALA A 411 0.57 10.77 -18.99
N ALA A 412 -0.74 10.79 -18.69
CA ALA A 412 -1.73 10.05 -19.45
C ALA A 412 -1.83 10.59 -20.89
N LEU A 413 -1.93 11.91 -21.07
CA LEU A 413 -1.93 12.55 -22.39
C LEU A 413 -0.64 12.22 -23.15
N SER A 414 0.52 12.33 -22.50
CA SER A 414 1.80 11.97 -23.11
C SER A 414 1.85 10.49 -23.49
N GLY A 415 1.36 9.61 -22.62
CA GLY A 415 1.28 8.17 -22.87
C GLY A 415 0.38 7.82 -24.05
N TYR A 416 -0.79 8.46 -24.16
CA TYR A 416 -1.68 8.30 -25.31
C TYR A 416 -1.06 8.81 -26.61
N VAL A 417 -0.36 9.95 -26.57
CA VAL A 417 0.36 10.48 -27.75
C VAL A 417 1.49 9.54 -28.16
N LEU A 418 2.30 9.06 -27.23
CA LEU A 418 3.38 8.11 -27.50
C LEU A 418 2.86 6.79 -28.06
N GLU A 419 1.76 6.26 -27.51
CA GLU A 419 1.15 5.04 -28.01
C GLU A 419 0.51 5.25 -29.39
N SER A 420 -0.11 6.40 -29.64
CA SER A 420 -0.63 6.77 -30.96
C SER A 420 0.48 6.88 -32.00
N LEU A 421 1.59 7.57 -31.67
CA LEU A 421 2.77 7.67 -32.54
C LEU A 421 3.39 6.30 -32.80
N ARG A 422 3.51 5.45 -31.78
CA ARG A 422 3.99 4.07 -31.94
C ARG A 422 3.14 3.30 -32.95
N ARG A 423 1.81 3.37 -32.84
CA ARG A 423 0.88 2.71 -33.76
C ARG A 423 0.97 3.27 -35.17
N ALA A 424 1.03 4.59 -35.31
CA ALA A 424 1.15 5.25 -36.60
C ALA A 424 2.45 4.87 -37.32
N LEU A 425 3.58 4.80 -36.58
CA LEU A 425 4.88 4.38 -37.12
C LEU A 425 4.92 2.89 -37.49
N LYS A 426 4.20 2.04 -36.76
CA LYS A 426 4.14 0.61 -37.03
C LYS A 426 3.33 0.27 -38.28
N GLY A 427 2.33 1.09 -38.62
CA GLY A 427 1.45 0.85 -39.75
C GLY A 427 0.50 -0.34 -39.55
N LYS A 428 -0.23 -0.73 -40.60
CA LYS A 428 -1.04 -1.96 -40.58
C LYS A 428 -0.12 -3.16 -40.76
N ALA A 429 -0.28 -4.16 -39.90
CA ALA A 429 0.42 -5.43 -40.08
C ALA A 429 -0.12 -6.14 -41.34
N PRO A 430 0.71 -6.90 -42.07
CA PRO A 430 0.23 -7.77 -43.13
C PRO A 430 -0.81 -8.75 -42.56
N GLN A 431 -2.02 -8.76 -43.15
CA GLN A 431 -3.16 -9.53 -42.63
C GLN A 431 -3.15 -10.99 -43.07
N TYR A 432 -2.31 -11.33 -44.04
CA TYR A 432 -2.08 -12.67 -44.53
C TYR A 432 -0.63 -13.02 -44.22
N GLU A 433 -0.40 -14.17 -43.59
CA GLU A 433 0.89 -14.84 -43.78
C GLU A 433 1.01 -15.07 -45.29
N GLU A 434 2.17 -14.78 -45.86
CA GLU A 434 2.50 -15.24 -47.20
C GLU A 434 2.48 -16.77 -47.14
N ASP A 435 1.29 -17.35 -47.26
CA ASP A 435 1.09 -18.71 -47.74
C ASP A 435 1.52 -18.67 -49.20
N ASP A 436 2.84 -18.71 -49.44
CA ASP A 436 3.52 -19.16 -50.67
C ASP A 436 4.99 -18.67 -50.65
N ILE A 437 5.91 -19.51 -50.17
CA ILE A 437 7.12 -20.02 -50.85
C ILE A 437 7.63 -21.26 -50.10
#